data_AF-A0A5E4Q458-F1
#
_entry.id   AF-A0A5E4Q458-F1
#
_cell.length_a   1.000
_cell.length_b   1.000
_cell.length_c   1.000
_cell.angle_alpha   90.00
_cell.angle_beta   90.00
_cell.angle_gamma   90.00
#
_symmetry.space_group_name_H-M   'P 1'
#
loop_
_entity.id
_entity.type
_entity.pdbx_description
1 polymer ?
#
loop_
_entity_poly.entity_id
_entity_poly.type
_entity_poly.pdbx_seq_one_letter_code
_entity_poly.pdbx_strand_id
1 'polypeptide(L)'
;MYYNLFIIEILSAFILAATLLYRYGDCYRNHILVTVSVLTAWYFSFLIMFILPLDISWTVYRQHQCLNATEPTSVAVQANLSSSVAPPINKCEISWPDNIFPSLWRVVYWSSQCLTWLIMPMMQSYSKAGDFTVKGKLKSALVDNAIYYGSYLFICGILLIYLAFTSGVQLDGPKIKAIASSASNTWGLFLLILLLGYALVEVPRNLWNNSKKNYTLSYCYFKIAKLSTDKCEAEETVDDILESLNMALGAITAGHPLQSHVETIVQKLPVQLKDKLNSRIPPDRPSPPSMKSLINLHKKTIKALHVLQRTETQYGLMLQRIFHLEDVSTNSRSPDKRFQHTFYTPRPRIQRILYSPVLVFNKAVLSEDNGGNHMRDVPDGGLVRGYILQQEARALYIRKRHNIYTEHRLHILLRLFDCAQDPSTEPVLLSTTPPDQRVQSDILRDDGLQTNPGYVSQLSE
;
A
#
# COMPACT_ATOMS: atom_id res chain seq x y z
N MET A 1 26.12 3.26 -26.48
CA MET A 1 25.42 4.14 -25.50
C MET A 1 23.96 3.75 -25.31
N TYR A 2 23.17 3.62 -26.37
CA TYR A 2 21.73 3.27 -26.30
C TYR A 2 21.44 1.93 -25.60
N TYR A 3 22.26 0.89 -25.82
CA TYR A 3 22.06 -0.42 -25.18
C TYR A 3 22.21 -0.34 -23.65
N ASN A 4 23.20 0.44 -23.18
CA ASN A 4 23.39 0.69 -21.76
C ASN A 4 22.20 1.46 -21.19
N LEU A 5 21.67 2.45 -21.91
CA LEU A 5 20.48 3.18 -21.48
C LEU A 5 19.26 2.25 -21.35
N PHE A 6 19.00 1.41 -22.34
CA PHE A 6 17.90 0.44 -22.29
C PHE A 6 18.00 -0.52 -21.09
N ILE A 7 19.21 -1.04 -20.81
CA ILE A 7 19.43 -1.89 -19.63
C ILE A 7 19.21 -1.11 -18.35
N ILE A 8 19.73 0.12 -18.26
CA ILE A 8 19.57 0.99 -17.08
C ILE A 8 18.08 1.24 -16.82
N GLU A 9 17.29 1.52 -17.85
CA GLU A 9 15.84 1.74 -17.72
C GLU A 9 15.08 0.48 -17.27
N ILE A 10 15.46 -0.70 -17.79
CA ILE A 10 14.90 -1.98 -17.35
C ILE A 10 15.22 -2.23 -15.86
N LEU A 11 16.47 -2.02 -15.47
CA LEU A 11 16.92 -2.23 -14.09
C LEU A 11 16.32 -1.19 -13.14
N SER A 12 16.21 0.07 -13.56
CA SER A 12 15.60 1.15 -12.77
C SER A 12 14.12 0.86 -12.50
N ALA A 13 13.38 0.40 -13.51
CA ALA A 13 11.99 -0.02 -13.37
C ALA A 13 11.84 -1.18 -12.37
N PHE A 14 12.73 -2.17 -12.44
CA PHE A 14 12.71 -3.30 -11.50
C PHE A 14 13.03 -2.88 -10.07
N ILE A 15 14.10 -2.11 -9.87
CA ILE A 15 14.51 -1.60 -8.55
C ILE A 15 13.40 -0.74 -7.93
N LEU A 16 12.77 0.13 -8.74
CA LEU A 16 11.66 0.95 -8.30
C LEU A 16 10.47 0.09 -7.87
N ALA A 17 10.06 -0.88 -8.68
CA ALA A 17 8.96 -1.78 -8.37
C ALA A 17 9.24 -2.60 -7.09
N ALA A 18 10.45 -3.16 -6.97
CA ALA A 18 10.87 -3.94 -5.80
C ALA A 18 10.93 -3.09 -4.52
N THR A 19 11.45 -1.86 -4.61
CA THR A 19 11.55 -0.94 -3.46
C THR A 19 10.16 -0.51 -2.98
N LEU A 20 9.25 -0.19 -3.92
CA LEU A 20 7.87 0.15 -3.58
C LEU A 20 7.15 -1.06 -2.96
N LEU A 21 7.34 -2.26 -3.51
CA LEU A 21 6.73 -3.46 -2.96
C LEU A 21 7.28 -3.79 -1.57
N TYR A 22 8.58 -3.60 -1.33
CA TYR A 22 9.16 -3.77 0.00
C TYR A 22 8.63 -2.73 1.00
N ARG A 23 8.43 -1.49 0.56
CA ARG A 23 7.94 -0.39 1.42
C ARG A 23 6.47 -0.52 1.78
N TYR A 24 5.63 -0.91 0.82
CA TYR A 24 4.17 -0.94 0.98
C TYR A 24 3.60 -2.34 1.15
N GLY A 25 4.31 -3.37 0.69
CA GLY A 25 3.95 -4.77 0.83
C GLY A 25 4.66 -5.39 2.03
N ASP A 26 3.88 -6.01 2.90
CA ASP A 26 4.40 -6.87 3.97
C ASP A 26 4.85 -8.21 3.35
N CYS A 27 6.01 -8.20 2.69
CA CYS A 27 6.50 -9.32 1.87
C CYS A 27 6.79 -10.58 2.70
N TYR A 28 7.01 -10.44 4.00
CA TYR A 28 7.28 -11.55 4.92
C TYR A 28 6.01 -12.28 5.37
N ARG A 29 4.87 -11.59 5.39
CA ARG A 29 3.58 -12.17 5.79
C ARG A 29 2.81 -12.78 4.63
N ASN A 30 3.06 -12.31 3.42
CA ASN A 30 2.31 -12.71 2.23
C ASN A 30 2.91 -13.95 1.55
N HIS A 31 2.03 -14.73 0.92
CA HIS A 31 2.46 -15.91 0.14
C HIS A 31 3.30 -15.47 -1.06
N ILE A 32 4.38 -16.22 -1.37
CA ILE A 32 5.36 -15.86 -2.40
C ILE A 32 4.72 -15.62 -3.78
N LEU A 33 3.72 -16.43 -4.15
CA LEU A 33 2.97 -16.23 -5.40
C LEU A 33 2.28 -14.88 -5.50
N VAL A 34 1.76 -14.35 -4.38
CA VAL A 34 1.13 -13.03 -4.33
C VAL A 34 2.19 -11.96 -4.56
N THR A 35 3.30 -12.05 -3.83
CA THR A 35 4.42 -11.11 -3.92
C THR A 35 5.01 -11.07 -5.34
N VAL A 36 5.27 -12.23 -5.95
CA VAL A 36 5.82 -12.33 -7.32
C VAL A 36 4.83 -11.79 -8.36
N SER A 37 3.54 -12.10 -8.23
CA SER A 37 2.51 -11.61 -9.17
C SER A 37 2.37 -10.09 -9.11
N VAL A 38 2.34 -9.51 -7.90
CA VAL A 38 2.26 -8.06 -7.72
C VAL A 38 3.54 -7.37 -8.20
N LEU A 39 4.72 -7.93 -7.88
CA LEU A 39 5.99 -7.41 -8.37
C LEU A 39 6.02 -7.36 -9.90
N THR A 40 5.58 -8.45 -10.54
CA THR A 40 5.51 -8.55 -12.00
C THR A 40 4.54 -7.52 -12.57
N ALA A 41 3.37 -7.33 -11.95
CA ALA A 41 2.38 -6.32 -12.35
C ALA A 41 2.99 -4.91 -12.33
N TRP A 42 3.60 -4.55 -11.21
CA TRP A 42 4.16 -3.22 -10.99
C TRP A 42 5.37 -2.98 -11.89
N TYR A 43 6.24 -3.99 -12.02
CA TYR A 43 7.38 -3.93 -12.91
C TYR A 43 6.96 -3.62 -14.35
N PHE A 44 6.01 -4.35 -14.93
CA PHE A 44 5.54 -4.03 -16.29
C PHE A 44 4.88 -2.66 -16.39
N SER A 45 4.14 -2.23 -15.37
CA SER A 45 3.53 -0.89 -15.35
C SER A 45 4.60 0.21 -15.41
N PHE A 46 5.66 0.10 -14.60
CA PHE A 46 6.77 1.06 -14.62
C PHE A 46 7.64 0.93 -15.87
N LEU A 47 7.84 -0.29 -16.37
CA LEU A 47 8.60 -0.55 -17.58
C LEU A 47 8.01 0.21 -18.77
N ILE A 48 6.68 0.26 -18.92
CA ILE A 48 6.02 1.04 -19.97
C ILE A 48 6.40 2.51 -19.90
N MET A 49 6.44 3.10 -18.69
CA MET A 49 6.76 4.50 -18.49
C MET A 49 8.17 4.86 -18.97
N PHE A 50 9.15 3.97 -18.74
CA PHE A 50 10.55 4.20 -19.12
C PHE A 50 10.88 3.79 -20.56
N ILE A 51 10.26 2.72 -21.07
CA ILE A 51 10.52 2.19 -22.42
C ILE A 51 9.80 2.98 -23.51
N LEU A 52 8.61 3.51 -23.24
CA LEU A 52 7.83 4.23 -24.27
C LEU A 52 8.58 5.44 -24.85
N PRO A 53 9.20 6.35 -24.06
CA PRO A 53 9.99 7.44 -24.62
C PRO A 53 11.18 6.96 -25.46
N LEU A 54 11.81 5.85 -25.06
CA LEU A 54 12.94 5.27 -25.77
C LEU A 54 12.51 4.67 -27.12
N ASP A 55 11.37 3.99 -27.17
CA ASP A 55 10.79 3.42 -28.40
C ASP A 55 10.38 4.53 -29.39
N ILE A 56 9.75 5.60 -28.90
CA ILE A 56 9.41 6.77 -29.73
C ILE A 56 10.69 7.43 -30.26
N SER A 57 11.70 7.62 -29.41
CA SER A 57 12.98 8.22 -29.84
C SER A 57 13.68 7.35 -30.88
N TRP A 58 13.63 6.02 -30.70
CA TRP A 58 14.23 5.06 -31.61
C TRP A 58 13.53 5.02 -32.97
N THR A 59 12.20 5.00 -32.99
CA THR A 59 11.41 5.00 -34.22
C THR A 59 11.62 6.28 -35.03
N VAL A 60 11.64 7.44 -34.37
CA VAL A 60 11.96 8.73 -35.00
C VAL A 60 13.38 8.73 -35.56
N TYR A 61 14.38 8.27 -34.79
CA TYR A 61 15.77 8.18 -35.23
C TYR A 61 15.91 7.31 -36.50
N ARG A 62 15.31 6.11 -36.48
CA ARG A 62 15.31 5.19 -37.62
C ARG A 62 14.66 5.82 -38.84
N GLN A 63 13.53 6.51 -38.67
CA GLN A 63 12.85 7.18 -39.77
C GLN A 63 13.75 8.26 -40.42
N HIS A 64 14.40 9.11 -39.62
CA HIS A 64 15.32 10.12 -40.14
C HIS A 64 16.53 9.52 -40.86
N GLN A 65 17.15 8.49 -40.29
CA GLN A 65 18.34 7.89 -40.87
C GLN A 65 18.03 7.14 -42.18
N CYS A 66 16.89 6.46 -42.26
CA CYS A 66 16.51 5.72 -43.46
C CYS A 66 15.91 6.62 -44.55
N LEU A 67 15.29 7.75 -44.22
CA LEU A 67 14.86 8.76 -45.20
C LEU A 67 16.06 9.48 -45.83
N ASN A 68 17.07 9.84 -45.03
CA ASN A 68 18.28 10.50 -45.53
C ASN A 68 19.18 9.58 -46.38
N ALA A 69 19.05 8.26 -46.24
CA ALA A 69 19.75 7.29 -47.11
C ALA A 69 19.10 7.14 -48.50
N THR A 70 17.92 7.74 -48.72
CA THR A 70 17.17 7.69 -49.98
C THR A 70 17.28 8.95 -50.84
N GLU A 71 18.07 9.95 -50.47
CA GLU A 71 18.48 10.99 -51.43
C GLU A 71 19.34 10.32 -52.50
N PRO A 72 18.88 10.18 -53.76
CA PRO A 72 19.77 9.77 -54.82
C PRO A 72 20.74 10.94 -54.95
N THR A 73 22.01 10.69 -54.63
CA THR A 73 23.05 11.61 -55.06
C THR A 73 22.93 11.70 -56.57
N SER A 74 22.37 12.78 -57.08
CA SER A 74 22.35 13.14 -58.49
C SER A 74 23.78 13.56 -58.89
N VAL A 75 24.74 12.65 -58.67
CA VAL A 75 26.01 12.72 -59.37
C VAL A 75 25.72 12.26 -60.78
N ALA A 76 25.75 13.21 -61.70
CA ALA A 76 25.68 12.97 -63.12
C ALA A 76 26.57 11.77 -63.51
N VAL A 77 25.94 10.68 -63.93
CA VAL A 77 26.62 9.57 -64.59
C VAL A 77 27.01 10.05 -65.99
N GLN A 78 28.23 10.56 -66.13
CA GLN A 78 28.94 10.40 -67.40
C GLN A 78 29.48 8.98 -67.44
N ALA A 79 29.03 8.26 -68.47
CA ALA A 79 29.40 6.88 -68.75
C ALA A 79 30.91 6.72 -68.86
N ASN A 80 31.45 5.69 -68.20
CA ASN A 80 32.44 4.83 -68.83
C ASN A 80 32.47 3.43 -68.21
N LEU A 81 32.63 2.45 -69.10
CA LEU A 81 32.58 1.02 -68.87
C LEU A 81 33.73 0.50 -68.00
N SER A 82 33.46 -0.64 -67.36
CA SER A 82 34.38 -1.62 -66.76
C SER A 82 34.94 -1.34 -65.36
N SER A 83 34.14 -1.68 -64.34
CA SER A 83 34.61 -2.33 -63.10
C SER A 83 33.42 -2.95 -62.38
N SER A 84 33.61 -4.09 -61.71
CA SER A 84 32.59 -4.81 -60.98
C SER A 84 31.97 -3.95 -59.88
N VAL A 85 30.80 -3.35 -60.14
CA VAL A 85 30.06 -2.59 -59.14
C VAL A 85 29.28 -3.58 -58.28
N ALA A 86 29.72 -3.72 -57.03
CA ALA A 86 28.97 -4.40 -55.98
C ALA A 86 27.54 -3.81 -55.88
N PRO A 87 26.51 -4.61 -55.50
CA PRO A 87 25.15 -4.11 -55.41
C PRO A 87 25.06 -2.93 -54.43
N PRO A 88 24.20 -1.92 -54.68
CA PRO A 88 24.08 -0.76 -53.79
C PRO A 88 23.61 -1.25 -52.42
N ILE A 89 24.45 -1.07 -51.40
CA ILE A 89 24.12 -1.39 -50.01
C ILE A 89 23.24 -0.26 -49.48
N ASN A 90 21.97 -0.25 -49.90
CA ASN A 90 20.92 0.54 -49.25
C ASN A 90 20.38 -0.24 -48.05
N LYS A 91 21.26 -0.62 -47.12
CA LYS A 91 20.84 -1.08 -45.80
C LYS A 91 21.14 0.05 -44.85
N CYS A 92 20.07 0.69 -44.38
CA CYS A 92 20.08 1.51 -43.18
C CYS A 92 20.70 0.63 -42.08
N GLU A 93 21.99 0.83 -41.77
CA GLU A 93 22.75 -0.02 -40.85
C GLU A 93 22.30 0.34 -39.43
N ILE A 94 21.16 -0.22 -39.06
CA ILE A 94 20.49 0.03 -37.80
C ILE A 94 21.17 -0.86 -36.76
N SER A 95 21.80 -0.24 -35.77
CA SER A 95 22.61 -0.90 -34.71
C SER A 95 21.84 -1.85 -33.78
N TRP A 96 20.52 -1.96 -33.90
CA TRP A 96 19.69 -2.86 -33.08
C TRP A 96 18.97 -3.89 -33.95
N PRO A 97 18.85 -5.15 -33.52
CA PRO A 97 17.94 -6.09 -34.13
C PRO A 97 16.50 -5.52 -34.16
N ASP A 98 15.89 -5.50 -35.35
CA ASP A 98 14.54 -4.96 -35.57
C ASP A 98 13.45 -5.60 -34.67
N ASN A 99 13.75 -6.76 -34.07
CA ASN A 99 12.81 -7.56 -33.31
C ASN A 99 12.79 -7.28 -31.80
N ILE A 100 13.68 -6.44 -31.25
CA ILE A 100 13.77 -6.25 -29.78
C ILE A 100 12.52 -5.60 -29.21
N PHE A 101 12.13 -4.41 -29.69
CA PHE A 101 10.93 -3.72 -29.20
C PHE A 101 9.64 -4.50 -29.49
N PRO A 102 9.40 -5.05 -30.70
CA PRO A 102 8.22 -5.88 -30.95
C PRO A 102 8.12 -7.13 -30.06
N SER A 103 9.25 -7.78 -29.76
CA SER A 103 9.29 -8.94 -28.86
C SER A 103 9.03 -8.54 -27.41
N LEU A 104 9.65 -7.44 -26.96
CA LEU A 104 9.43 -6.88 -25.62
C LEU A 104 7.95 -6.53 -25.42
N TRP A 105 7.36 -5.77 -26.35
CA TRP A 105 5.95 -5.40 -26.29
C TRP A 105 5.02 -6.61 -26.32
N ARG A 106 5.36 -7.67 -27.07
CA ARG A 106 4.62 -8.93 -27.07
C ARG A 106 4.65 -9.60 -25.69
N VAL A 107 5.81 -9.64 -25.03
CA VAL A 107 5.94 -10.19 -23.67
C VAL A 107 5.14 -9.36 -22.69
N VAL A 108 5.30 -8.04 -22.69
CA VAL A 108 4.57 -7.12 -21.80
C VAL A 108 3.06 -7.28 -22.01
N TYR A 109 2.60 -7.28 -23.26
CA TYR A 109 1.19 -7.43 -23.60
C TYR A 109 0.60 -8.73 -23.06
N TRP A 110 1.15 -9.89 -23.46
CA TRP A 110 0.55 -11.18 -23.07
C TRP A 110 0.66 -11.45 -21.58
N SER A 111 1.78 -11.05 -20.96
CA SER A 111 1.94 -11.18 -19.52
C SER A 111 0.93 -10.31 -18.78
N SER A 112 0.73 -9.05 -19.21
CA SER A 112 -0.25 -8.15 -18.61
C SER A 112 -1.70 -8.64 -18.79
N GLN A 113 -2.03 -9.21 -19.95
CA GLN A 113 -3.35 -9.79 -20.20
C GLN A 113 -3.60 -11.00 -19.28
N CYS A 114 -2.64 -11.91 -19.16
CA CYS A 114 -2.73 -13.05 -18.25
C CYS A 114 -2.87 -12.59 -16.79
N LEU A 115 -2.08 -11.60 -16.39
CA LEU A 115 -2.11 -11.08 -15.03
C LEU A 115 -3.45 -10.42 -14.69
N THR A 116 -3.98 -9.64 -15.62
CA THR A 116 -5.21 -8.85 -15.43
C THR A 116 -6.47 -9.70 -15.46
N TRP A 117 -6.58 -10.64 -16.40
CA TRP A 117 -7.80 -11.41 -16.61
C TRP A 117 -7.83 -12.76 -15.91
N LEU A 118 -6.67 -13.32 -15.56
CA LEU A 118 -6.57 -14.64 -14.93
C LEU A 118 -6.03 -14.55 -13.51
N ILE A 119 -4.79 -14.08 -13.33
CA ILE A 119 -4.08 -14.25 -12.05
C ILE A 119 -4.66 -13.34 -10.95
N MET A 120 -4.79 -12.03 -11.20
CA MET A 120 -5.25 -11.07 -10.18
C MET A 120 -6.70 -11.32 -9.72
N PRO A 121 -7.68 -11.56 -10.62
CA PRO A 121 -9.05 -11.89 -10.23
C PRO A 121 -9.13 -13.21 -9.45
N MET A 122 -8.36 -14.22 -9.86
CA MET A 122 -8.29 -15.50 -9.14
C MET A 122 -7.71 -15.33 -7.73
N MET A 123 -6.62 -14.57 -7.58
CA MET A 123 -6.03 -14.27 -6.27
C MET A 123 -7.01 -13.50 -5.37
N GLN A 124 -7.75 -12.54 -5.94
CA GLN A 124 -8.72 -11.77 -5.20
C GLN A 124 -9.86 -12.65 -4.67
N SER A 125 -10.46 -13.50 -5.52
CA SER A 125 -11.54 -14.40 -5.12
C SER A 125 -11.06 -15.49 -4.16
N TYR A 126 -9.85 -16.02 -4.37
CA TYR A 126 -9.24 -17.01 -3.47
C TYR A 126 -9.01 -16.46 -2.06
N SER A 127 -8.53 -15.21 -1.94
CA SER A 127 -8.31 -14.56 -0.63
C SER A 127 -9.61 -14.32 0.14
N LYS A 128 -10.73 -14.17 -0.57
CA LYS A 128 -12.07 -13.94 -0.01
C LYS A 128 -12.88 -15.24 0.16
N ALA A 129 -12.36 -16.39 -0.22
CA ALA A 129 -13.08 -17.66 -0.10
C ALA A 129 -13.10 -18.16 1.35
N GLY A 130 -14.28 -18.59 1.82
CA GLY A 130 -14.49 -19.13 3.17
C GLY A 130 -14.26 -20.64 3.31
N ASP A 131 -13.97 -21.34 2.21
CA ASP A 131 -13.68 -22.77 2.26
C ASP A 131 -12.43 -23.07 3.10
N PHE A 132 -12.43 -24.21 3.78
CA PHE A 132 -11.32 -24.58 4.67
C PHE A 132 -10.19 -25.29 3.93
N THR A 133 -10.48 -25.93 2.80
CA THR A 133 -9.48 -26.65 1.99
C THR A 133 -8.99 -25.80 0.81
N VAL A 134 -7.73 -25.98 0.41
CA VAL A 134 -7.14 -25.29 -0.75
C VAL A 134 -7.93 -25.58 -2.04
N LYS A 135 -8.32 -26.85 -2.25
CA LYS A 135 -9.15 -27.26 -3.39
C LYS A 135 -10.52 -26.58 -3.37
N GLY A 136 -11.15 -26.49 -2.20
CA GLY A 136 -12.42 -25.78 -2.01
C GLY A 136 -12.30 -24.31 -2.34
N LYS A 137 -11.27 -23.63 -1.82
CA LYS A 137 -11.01 -22.21 -2.10
C LYS A 137 -10.76 -21.95 -3.57
N LEU A 138 -9.98 -22.80 -4.23
CA LEU A 138 -9.72 -22.67 -5.67
C LEU A 138 -10.98 -22.89 -6.50
N LYS A 139 -11.79 -23.90 -6.15
CA LYS A 139 -13.09 -24.14 -6.79
C LYS A 139 -14.02 -22.95 -6.64
N SER A 140 -14.18 -22.43 -5.42
CA SER A 140 -15.02 -21.26 -5.15
C SER A 140 -14.52 -20.01 -5.88
N ALA A 141 -13.20 -19.80 -5.93
CA ALA A 141 -12.61 -18.71 -6.70
C ALA A 141 -12.85 -18.84 -8.21
N LEU A 142 -12.75 -20.06 -8.77
CA LEU A 142 -13.08 -20.33 -10.17
C LEU A 142 -14.56 -20.09 -10.45
N VAL A 143 -15.45 -20.54 -9.57
CA VAL A 143 -16.90 -20.35 -9.73
C VAL A 143 -17.27 -18.87 -9.67
N ASP A 144 -16.76 -18.12 -8.69
CA ASP A 144 -17.03 -16.68 -8.56
C ASP A 144 -16.59 -15.91 -9.82
N ASN A 145 -15.40 -16.23 -10.36
CA ASN A 145 -14.91 -15.63 -11.60
C ASN A 145 -15.66 -16.13 -12.85
N ALA A 146 -16.01 -17.41 -12.92
CA ALA A 146 -16.76 -17.98 -14.04
C ALA A 146 -18.18 -17.42 -14.14
N ILE A 147 -18.85 -17.15 -13.02
CA ILE A 147 -20.15 -16.47 -13.02
C ILE A 147 -19.98 -15.04 -13.57
N TYR A 148 -18.99 -14.30 -13.07
CA TYR A 148 -18.72 -12.94 -13.52
C TYR A 148 -18.41 -12.91 -15.03
N TYR A 149 -17.35 -13.58 -15.48
CA TYR A 149 -16.94 -13.58 -16.89
C TYR A 149 -17.95 -14.28 -17.81
N GLY A 150 -18.59 -15.35 -17.32
CA GLY A 150 -19.64 -16.06 -18.06
C GLY A 150 -20.83 -15.16 -18.34
N SER A 151 -21.23 -14.30 -17.41
CA SER A 151 -22.31 -13.33 -17.64
C SER A 151 -21.96 -12.32 -18.74
N TYR A 152 -20.73 -11.79 -18.77
CA TYR A 152 -20.28 -10.91 -19.85
C TYR A 152 -20.17 -11.64 -21.19
N LEU A 153 -19.65 -12.87 -21.17
CA LEU A 153 -19.52 -13.67 -22.39
C LEU A 153 -20.89 -14.03 -22.97
N PHE A 154 -21.89 -14.28 -22.13
CA PHE A 154 -23.27 -14.52 -22.55
C PHE A 154 -23.85 -13.30 -23.27
N ILE A 155 -23.70 -12.10 -22.70
CA ILE A 155 -24.14 -10.84 -23.33
C ILE A 155 -23.39 -10.61 -24.65
N CYS A 156 -22.07 -10.82 -24.66
CA CYS A 156 -21.25 -10.70 -25.87
C CYS A 156 -21.67 -11.71 -26.95
N GLY A 157 -22.02 -12.94 -26.56
CA GLY A 157 -22.53 -13.97 -27.46
C GLY A 157 -23.82 -13.55 -28.17
N ILE A 158 -24.78 -12.98 -27.43
CA ILE A 158 -26.02 -12.44 -28.02
C ILE A 158 -25.70 -11.34 -29.04
N LEU A 159 -24.78 -10.42 -28.72
CA LEU A 159 -24.37 -9.35 -29.63
C LEU A 159 -23.67 -9.89 -30.89
N LEU A 160 -22.83 -10.91 -30.76
CA LEU A 160 -22.18 -11.56 -31.91
C LEU A 160 -23.17 -12.31 -32.79
N ILE A 161 -24.16 -12.97 -32.20
CA ILE A 161 -25.26 -13.62 -32.93
C ILE A 161 -26.06 -12.57 -33.71
N TYR A 162 -26.43 -11.45 -33.07
CA TYR A 162 -27.08 -10.32 -33.73
C TYR A 162 -26.24 -9.81 -34.92
N LEU A 163 -24.94 -9.58 -34.71
CA LEU A 163 -24.04 -9.11 -35.76
C LEU A 163 -23.94 -10.10 -36.94
N ALA A 164 -23.90 -11.41 -36.65
CA ALA A 164 -23.85 -12.46 -37.66
C ALA A 164 -25.10 -12.45 -38.56
N PHE A 165 -26.28 -12.28 -37.96
CA PHE A 165 -27.55 -12.28 -38.69
C PHE A 165 -27.80 -10.97 -39.45
N THR A 166 -27.44 -9.82 -38.88
CA THR A 166 -27.70 -8.52 -39.52
C THR A 166 -26.68 -8.17 -40.58
N SER A 167 -25.41 -8.56 -40.41
CA SER A 167 -24.32 -8.08 -41.28
C SER A 167 -24.00 -9.00 -42.44
N GLY A 168 -24.54 -10.23 -42.48
CA GLY A 168 -24.17 -11.25 -43.48
C GLY A 168 -22.68 -11.62 -43.47
N VAL A 169 -21.93 -11.19 -42.44
CA VAL A 169 -20.48 -11.37 -42.35
C VAL A 169 -20.19 -12.75 -41.76
N GLN A 170 -19.40 -13.55 -42.48
CA GLN A 170 -18.84 -14.77 -41.89
C GLN A 170 -17.85 -14.39 -40.78
N LEU A 171 -18.24 -14.74 -39.55
CA LEU A 171 -17.45 -14.58 -38.34
C LEU A 171 -16.32 -15.62 -38.33
N ASP A 172 -15.21 -15.26 -38.98
CA ASP A 172 -14.01 -16.07 -38.98
C ASP A 172 -13.17 -15.83 -37.71
N GLY A 173 -12.34 -16.81 -37.33
CA GLY A 173 -11.47 -16.75 -36.15
C GLY A 173 -10.59 -15.49 -36.06
N PRO A 174 -9.94 -15.05 -37.15
CA PRO A 174 -9.18 -13.80 -37.18
C PRO A 174 -10.02 -12.55 -36.90
N LYS A 175 -11.27 -12.52 -37.37
CA LYS A 175 -12.19 -11.40 -37.13
C LYS A 175 -12.65 -11.37 -35.69
N ILE A 176 -12.97 -12.52 -35.10
CA ILE A 176 -13.31 -12.62 -33.67
C ILE A 176 -12.13 -12.15 -32.81
N LYS A 177 -10.90 -12.56 -33.15
CA LYS A 177 -9.69 -12.08 -32.48
C LYS A 177 -9.52 -10.56 -32.61
N ALA A 178 -9.76 -10.00 -33.80
CA ALA A 178 -9.69 -8.56 -34.01
C ALA A 178 -10.75 -7.81 -33.18
N ILE A 179 -12.00 -8.30 -33.14
CA ILE A 179 -13.08 -7.74 -32.32
C ILE A 179 -12.70 -7.78 -30.84
N ALA A 180 -12.22 -8.92 -30.34
CA ALA A 180 -11.82 -9.08 -28.94
C ALA A 180 -10.66 -8.15 -28.57
N SER A 181 -9.66 -8.01 -29.44
CA SER A 181 -8.54 -7.09 -29.24
C SER A 181 -9.01 -5.63 -29.21
N SER A 182 -9.87 -5.24 -30.16
CA SER A 182 -10.44 -3.88 -30.21
C SER A 182 -11.31 -3.59 -28.98
N ALA A 183 -12.15 -4.53 -28.56
CA ALA A 183 -12.98 -4.38 -27.37
C ALA A 183 -12.14 -4.20 -26.09
N SER A 184 -11.07 -5.00 -25.92
CA SER A 184 -10.14 -4.86 -24.80
C SER A 184 -9.45 -3.48 -24.78
N ASN A 185 -9.04 -2.99 -25.95
CA ASN A 185 -8.42 -1.67 -26.06
C ASN A 185 -9.43 -0.55 -25.76
N THR A 186 -10.65 -0.63 -26.30
CA THR A 186 -11.73 0.32 -26.00
C THR A 186 -12.05 0.37 -24.52
N TRP A 187 -12.06 -0.77 -23.83
CA TRP A 187 -12.24 -0.80 -22.36
C TRP A 187 -11.12 -0.05 -21.63
N GLY A 188 -9.86 -0.26 -22.04
CA GLY A 188 -8.72 0.47 -21.49
C GLY A 188 -8.80 1.98 -21.73
N LEU A 189 -9.14 2.40 -22.95
CA LEU A 189 -9.32 3.81 -23.31
C LEU A 189 -10.49 4.45 -22.57
N PHE A 190 -11.60 3.73 -22.41
CA PHE A 190 -12.74 4.20 -21.62
C PHE A 190 -12.35 4.48 -20.17
N LEU A 191 -11.64 3.54 -19.53
CA LEU A 191 -11.12 3.75 -18.17
C LEU A 191 -10.09 4.88 -18.11
N LEU A 192 -9.20 4.98 -19.10
CA LEU A 192 -8.23 6.07 -19.19
C LEU A 192 -8.93 7.42 -19.23
N ILE A 193 -9.94 7.61 -20.07
CA ILE A 193 -10.68 8.87 -20.19
C ILE A 193 -11.32 9.25 -18.84
N LEU A 194 -11.98 8.29 -18.17
CA LEU A 194 -12.63 8.54 -16.88
C LEU A 194 -11.62 8.88 -15.76
N LEU A 195 -10.55 8.09 -15.65
CA LEU A 195 -9.56 8.24 -14.58
C LEU A 195 -8.66 9.46 -14.80
N LEU A 196 -8.21 9.68 -16.04
CA LEU A 196 -7.37 10.82 -16.40
C LEU A 196 -8.15 12.13 -16.24
N GLY A 197 -9.43 12.16 -16.65
CA GLY A 197 -10.28 13.35 -16.50
C GLY A 197 -10.40 13.78 -15.03
N TYR A 198 -10.64 12.83 -14.13
CA TYR A 198 -10.65 13.11 -12.69
C TYR A 198 -9.25 13.53 -12.18
N ALA A 199 -8.19 12.83 -12.58
CA ALA A 199 -6.84 13.10 -12.11
C ALA A 199 -6.34 14.50 -12.50
N LEU A 200 -6.60 14.94 -13.75
CA LEU A 200 -6.18 16.25 -14.25
C LEU A 200 -6.81 17.43 -13.48
N VAL A 201 -7.99 17.24 -12.89
CA VAL A 201 -8.68 18.29 -12.13
C VAL A 201 -8.44 18.15 -10.63
N GLU A 202 -8.67 16.96 -10.09
CA GLU A 202 -8.68 16.77 -8.64
C GLU A 202 -7.27 16.70 -8.04
N VAL A 203 -6.26 16.17 -8.76
CA VAL A 203 -4.89 16.12 -8.22
C VAL A 203 -4.31 17.52 -8.01
N PRO A 204 -4.32 18.44 -9.00
CA PRO A 204 -3.85 19.81 -8.78
C PRO A 204 -4.67 20.56 -7.75
N ARG A 205 -6.01 20.42 -7.77
CA ARG A 205 -6.90 21.03 -6.78
C ARG A 205 -6.59 20.55 -5.37
N ASN A 206 -6.41 19.24 -5.19
CA ASN A 206 -6.08 18.67 -3.89
C ASN A 206 -4.69 19.16 -3.42
N LEU A 207 -3.69 19.25 -4.30
CA LEU A 207 -2.38 19.83 -3.95
C LEU A 207 -2.50 21.29 -3.51
N TRP A 208 -3.25 22.10 -4.26
CA TRP A 208 -3.52 23.50 -3.92
C TRP A 208 -4.29 23.65 -2.59
N ASN A 209 -5.30 22.81 -2.36
CA ASN A 209 -6.06 22.86 -1.11
C ASN A 209 -5.25 22.35 0.08
N ASN A 210 -4.37 21.37 -0.12
CA ASN A 210 -3.46 20.86 0.92
C ASN A 210 -2.40 21.89 1.35
N SER A 211 -2.10 22.91 0.54
CA SER A 211 -1.20 24.00 0.94
C SER A 211 -1.88 24.98 1.92
N LYS A 212 -3.21 25.11 1.84
CA LYS A 212 -4.01 25.93 2.75
C LYS A 212 -4.20 25.24 4.10
N LYS A 213 -3.38 25.64 5.09
CA LYS A 213 -3.32 24.98 6.41
C LYS A 213 -4.66 24.93 7.14
N ASN A 214 -5.36 26.07 7.24
CA ASN A 214 -6.65 26.16 7.94
C ASN A 214 -7.73 25.31 7.26
N TYR A 215 -7.85 25.41 5.94
CA TYR A 215 -8.78 24.57 5.16
C TYR A 215 -8.50 23.09 5.35
N THR A 216 -7.22 22.69 5.24
CA THR A 216 -6.80 21.29 5.35
C THR A 216 -7.13 20.73 6.73
N LEU A 217 -6.88 21.50 7.79
CA LEU A 217 -7.19 21.09 9.16
C LEU A 217 -8.70 20.87 9.36
N SER A 218 -9.54 21.84 8.95
CA SER A 218 -11.00 21.72 9.02
C SER A 218 -11.52 20.54 8.19
N TYR A 219 -10.98 20.33 6.99
CA TYR A 219 -11.32 19.19 6.14
C TYR A 219 -10.94 17.85 6.81
N CYS A 220 -9.77 17.77 7.47
CA CYS A 220 -9.37 16.59 8.21
C CYS A 220 -10.30 16.31 9.40
N TYR A 221 -10.76 17.31 10.14
CA TYR A 221 -11.75 17.13 11.22
C TYR A 221 -13.09 16.59 10.69
N PHE A 222 -13.56 17.11 9.57
CA PHE A 222 -14.77 16.58 8.93
C PHE A 222 -14.57 15.11 8.51
N LYS A 223 -13.42 14.80 7.90
CA LYS A 223 -13.11 13.46 7.40
C LYS A 223 -12.91 12.44 8.52
N ILE A 224 -12.30 12.80 9.64
CA ILE A 224 -12.13 11.89 10.79
C ILE A 224 -13.48 11.55 11.41
N ALA A 225 -14.44 12.48 11.46
CA ALA A 225 -15.79 12.21 11.97
C ALA A 225 -16.52 11.16 11.12
N LYS A 226 -16.43 11.26 9.79
CA LYS A 226 -16.95 10.22 8.89
C LYS A 226 -16.25 8.88 9.14
N LEU A 227 -14.93 8.90 9.23
CA LEU A 227 -14.13 7.69 9.40
C LEU A 227 -14.34 7.01 10.76
N SER A 228 -14.67 7.77 11.82
CA SER A 228 -15.10 7.17 13.09
C SER A 228 -16.44 6.44 12.97
N THR A 229 -17.38 6.96 12.19
CA THR A 229 -18.64 6.26 11.92
C THR A 229 -18.39 4.96 11.16
N ASP A 230 -17.62 5.01 10.07
CA ASP A 230 -17.26 3.81 9.28
C ASP A 230 -16.52 2.77 10.14
N LYS A 231 -15.69 3.23 11.10
CA LYS A 231 -15.01 2.36 12.05
C LYS A 231 -15.99 1.72 13.04
N CYS A 232 -16.93 2.49 13.59
CA CYS A 232 -17.97 2.00 14.51
C CYS A 232 -18.84 0.92 13.84
N GLU A 233 -19.26 1.15 12.59
CA GLU A 233 -20.02 0.16 11.80
C GLU A 233 -19.22 -1.14 11.57
N ALA A 234 -17.91 -1.02 11.32
CA ALA A 234 -17.03 -2.18 11.17
C ALA A 234 -16.85 -2.95 12.49
N GLU A 235 -16.76 -2.25 13.64
CA GLU A 235 -16.71 -2.87 14.97
C GLU A 235 -18.02 -3.61 15.28
N GLU A 236 -19.18 -3.01 15.02
CA GLU A 236 -20.50 -3.62 15.17
C GLU A 236 -20.64 -4.89 14.31
N THR A 237 -20.27 -4.81 13.03
CA THR A 237 -20.29 -5.98 12.12
C THR A 237 -19.43 -7.13 12.63
N VAL A 238 -18.30 -6.83 13.28
CA VAL A 238 -17.44 -7.85 13.89
C VAL A 238 -18.09 -8.43 15.14
N ASP A 239 -18.75 -7.61 15.96
CA ASP A 239 -19.46 -8.07 17.15
C ASP A 239 -20.65 -8.99 16.80
N ASP A 240 -21.38 -8.74 15.70
CA ASP A 240 -22.42 -9.64 15.16
C ASP A 240 -21.85 -11.00 14.73
N ILE A 241 -20.66 -10.98 14.13
CA ILE A 241 -19.96 -12.21 13.70
C ILE A 241 -19.45 -12.98 14.92
N LEU A 242 -18.96 -12.29 15.96
CA LEU A 242 -18.57 -12.92 17.22
C LEU A 242 -19.76 -13.57 17.91
N GLU A 243 -20.95 -12.96 17.86
CA GLU A 243 -22.18 -13.58 18.36
C GLU A 243 -22.51 -14.85 17.58
N SER A 244 -22.52 -14.77 16.24
CA SER A 244 -22.75 -15.94 15.37
C SER A 244 -21.72 -17.06 15.62
N LEU A 245 -20.48 -16.70 15.91
CA LEU A 245 -19.41 -17.65 16.24
C LEU A 245 -19.59 -18.25 17.63
N ASN A 246 -20.03 -17.48 18.62
CA ASN A 246 -20.38 -17.97 19.95
C ASN A 246 -21.54 -18.99 19.90
N MET A 247 -22.56 -18.71 19.07
CA MET A 247 -23.63 -19.66 18.76
C MET A 247 -23.10 -20.96 18.16
N ALA A 248 -22.17 -20.87 17.20
CA ALA A 248 -21.57 -22.05 16.59
C ALA A 248 -20.70 -22.85 17.58
N LEU A 249 -19.94 -22.18 18.44
CA LEU A 249 -19.11 -22.81 19.48
C LEU A 249 -19.97 -23.54 20.52
N GLY A 250 -21.07 -22.93 20.98
CA GLY A 250 -21.99 -23.57 21.92
C GLY A 250 -22.70 -24.80 21.33
N ALA A 251 -22.93 -24.83 20.02
CA ALA A 251 -23.62 -25.94 19.33
C ALA A 251 -22.75 -27.16 19.07
N ILE A 252 -21.43 -26.98 19.06
CA ILE A 252 -20.49 -27.99 18.60
C ILE A 252 -19.76 -28.55 19.82
N THR A 253 -20.22 -29.70 20.30
CA THR A 253 -19.60 -30.43 21.41
C THR A 253 -18.19 -30.94 21.04
N ALA A 254 -17.32 -31.07 22.03
CA ALA A 254 -15.99 -31.67 21.88
C ALA A 254 -16.08 -33.07 21.23
N GLY A 255 -15.46 -33.22 20.05
CA GLY A 255 -15.49 -34.45 19.25
C GLY A 255 -16.32 -34.41 17.97
N HIS A 256 -17.06 -33.32 17.70
CA HIS A 256 -17.81 -33.17 16.45
C HIS A 256 -16.86 -32.91 15.26
N PRO A 257 -17.08 -33.49 14.06
CA PRO A 257 -16.20 -33.31 12.89
C PRO A 257 -16.06 -31.84 12.42
N LEU A 258 -17.02 -30.97 12.76
CA LEU A 258 -16.96 -29.54 12.46
C LEU A 258 -16.13 -28.72 13.46
N GLN A 259 -15.68 -29.30 14.58
CA GLN A 259 -14.91 -28.60 15.60
C GLN A 259 -13.62 -28.00 15.04
N SER A 260 -12.84 -28.79 14.29
CA SER A 260 -11.59 -28.33 13.67
C SER A 260 -11.81 -27.13 12.73
N HIS A 261 -12.97 -27.08 12.07
CA HIS A 261 -13.34 -25.98 11.18
C HIS A 261 -13.64 -24.70 11.96
N VAL A 262 -14.34 -24.80 13.10
CA VAL A 262 -14.61 -23.64 13.98
C VAL A 262 -13.32 -23.14 14.64
N GLU A 263 -12.47 -24.04 15.11
CA GLU A 263 -11.15 -23.70 15.66
C GLU A 263 -10.31 -22.93 14.64
N THR A 264 -10.37 -23.31 13.36
CA THR A 264 -9.70 -22.57 12.27
C THR A 264 -10.21 -21.13 12.16
N ILE A 265 -11.52 -20.88 12.36
CA ILE A 265 -12.10 -19.53 12.38
C ILE A 265 -11.59 -18.76 13.60
N VAL A 266 -11.66 -19.37 14.79
CA VAL A 266 -11.21 -18.75 16.05
C VAL A 266 -9.73 -18.38 15.97
N GLN A 267 -8.88 -19.25 15.42
CA GLN A 267 -7.45 -18.99 15.27
C GLN A 267 -7.15 -17.73 14.44
N LYS A 268 -7.98 -17.38 13.46
CA LYS A 268 -7.84 -16.16 12.64
C LYS A 268 -8.16 -14.87 13.37
N LEU A 269 -8.89 -14.93 14.49
CA LEU A 269 -9.18 -13.74 15.28
C LEU A 269 -7.91 -13.21 15.96
N PRO A 270 -7.71 -11.88 16.01
CA PRO A 270 -6.70 -11.29 16.87
C PRO A 270 -7.01 -11.57 18.34
N VAL A 271 -5.98 -11.54 19.20
CA VAL A 271 -6.09 -11.88 20.63
C VAL A 271 -7.22 -11.11 21.32
N GLN A 272 -7.33 -9.81 21.09
CA GLN A 272 -8.37 -8.95 21.67
C GLN A 272 -9.81 -9.42 21.35
N LEU A 273 -10.04 -9.96 20.15
CA LEU A 273 -11.37 -10.45 19.76
C LEU A 273 -11.62 -11.87 20.27
N LYS A 274 -10.56 -12.67 20.48
CA LYS A 274 -10.65 -13.98 21.16
C LYS A 274 -11.05 -13.80 22.62
N ASP A 275 -10.45 -12.85 23.31
CA ASP A 275 -10.79 -12.58 24.72
C ASP A 275 -12.24 -12.12 24.86
N LYS A 276 -12.68 -11.21 23.97
CA LYS A 276 -14.08 -10.81 23.89
C LYS A 276 -15.01 -11.99 23.61
N LEU A 277 -14.62 -12.93 22.75
CA LEU A 277 -15.41 -14.13 22.47
C LEU A 277 -15.51 -15.03 23.71
N ASN A 278 -14.38 -15.28 24.37
CA ASN A 278 -14.32 -16.14 25.56
C ASN A 278 -15.10 -15.55 26.76
N SER A 279 -15.23 -14.22 26.82
CA SER A 279 -16.04 -13.55 27.85
C SER A 279 -17.55 -13.62 27.62
N ARG A 280 -18.01 -14.06 26.44
CA ARG A 280 -19.44 -14.12 26.12
C ARG A 280 -20.09 -15.33 26.79
N ILE A 281 -21.33 -15.14 27.21
CA ILE A 281 -22.12 -16.20 27.84
C ILE A 281 -22.45 -17.27 26.79
N PRO A 282 -22.28 -18.57 27.10
CA PRO A 282 -22.70 -19.64 26.21
C PRO A 282 -24.21 -19.56 25.93
N PRO A 283 -24.65 -19.72 24.68
CA PRO A 283 -26.06 -19.62 24.35
C PRO A 283 -26.85 -20.84 24.79
N ASP A 284 -28.13 -20.62 25.14
CA ASP A 284 -29.05 -21.68 25.52
C ASP A 284 -29.55 -22.44 24.28
N ARG A 285 -29.27 -23.75 24.21
CA ARG A 285 -29.73 -24.71 23.18
C ARG A 285 -29.48 -24.29 21.71
N PRO A 286 -28.23 -24.11 21.28
CA PRO A 286 -27.93 -23.81 19.90
C PRO A 286 -28.08 -25.04 18.98
N SER A 287 -28.71 -24.87 17.83
CA SER A 287 -28.79 -25.92 16.80
C SER A 287 -27.44 -26.04 16.06
N PRO A 288 -26.98 -27.27 15.74
CA PRO A 288 -25.68 -27.46 15.09
C PRO A 288 -25.68 -26.81 13.70
N PRO A 289 -24.71 -25.92 13.40
CA PRO A 289 -24.66 -25.24 12.11
C PRO A 289 -24.29 -26.22 10.98
N SER A 290 -24.89 -26.01 9.81
CA SER A 290 -24.50 -26.76 8.61
C SER A 290 -23.11 -26.36 8.12
N MET A 291 -22.41 -27.26 7.42
CA MET A 291 -21.10 -26.98 6.83
C MET A 291 -21.11 -25.74 5.91
N LYS A 292 -22.19 -25.56 5.13
CA LYS A 292 -22.35 -24.38 4.26
C LYS A 292 -22.52 -23.09 5.07
N SER A 293 -23.24 -23.14 6.19
CA SER A 293 -23.36 -22.01 7.11
C SER A 293 -22.00 -21.64 7.70
N LEU A 294 -21.21 -22.65 8.10
CA LEU A 294 -19.88 -22.43 8.68
C LEU A 294 -18.87 -21.85 7.67
N ILE A 295 -18.90 -22.31 6.42
CA ILE A 295 -18.11 -21.72 5.31
C ILE A 295 -18.51 -20.25 5.10
N ASN A 296 -19.81 -19.94 5.14
CA ASN A 296 -20.29 -18.57 5.00
C ASN A 296 -19.89 -17.71 6.19
N LEU A 297 -19.96 -18.25 7.42
CA LEU A 297 -19.48 -17.57 8.62
C LEU A 297 -17.99 -17.24 8.49
N HIS A 298 -17.16 -18.21 8.10
CA HIS A 298 -15.73 -17.99 7.86
C HIS A 298 -15.47 -16.93 6.77
N LYS A 299 -16.21 -16.97 5.65
CA LYS A 299 -16.15 -15.94 4.59
C LYS A 299 -16.46 -14.54 5.13
N LYS A 300 -17.52 -14.42 5.95
CA LYS A 300 -17.90 -13.17 6.61
C LYS A 300 -16.83 -12.70 7.60
N THR A 301 -16.28 -13.59 8.43
CA THR A 301 -15.21 -13.26 9.38
C THR A 301 -13.99 -12.69 8.67
N ILE A 302 -13.51 -13.33 7.58
CA ILE A 302 -12.36 -12.83 6.80
C ILE A 302 -12.65 -11.42 6.27
N LYS A 303 -13.84 -11.21 5.68
CA LYS A 303 -14.23 -9.91 5.12
C LYS A 303 -14.31 -8.83 6.20
N ALA A 304 -14.96 -9.11 7.33
CA ALA A 304 -15.15 -8.16 8.41
C ALA A 304 -13.82 -7.78 9.08
N LEU A 305 -12.93 -8.75 9.32
CA LEU A 305 -11.59 -8.47 9.87
C LEU A 305 -10.77 -7.56 8.93
N HIS A 306 -10.82 -7.79 7.62
CA HIS A 306 -10.15 -6.91 6.65
C HIS A 306 -10.72 -5.48 6.67
N VAL A 307 -12.05 -5.34 6.79
CA VAL A 307 -12.69 -4.03 6.86
C VAL A 307 -12.32 -3.32 8.16
N LEU A 308 -12.40 -4.01 9.31
CA LEU A 308 -12.00 -3.46 10.61
C LEU A 308 -10.54 -3.00 10.61
N GLN A 309 -9.61 -3.85 10.18
CA GLN A 309 -8.19 -3.48 10.13
C GLN A 309 -7.95 -2.27 9.22
N ARG A 310 -8.65 -2.20 8.08
CA ARG A 310 -8.56 -1.07 7.15
C ARG A 310 -9.09 0.21 7.79
N THR A 311 -10.28 0.20 8.37
CA THR A 311 -10.90 1.40 8.96
C THR A 311 -10.10 1.88 10.18
N GLU A 312 -9.63 0.98 11.03
CA GLU A 312 -8.73 1.31 12.16
C GLU A 312 -7.43 1.96 11.69
N THR A 313 -6.78 1.40 10.66
CA THR A 313 -5.53 1.95 10.13
C THR A 313 -5.75 3.32 9.50
N GLN A 314 -6.80 3.46 8.70
CA GLN A 314 -7.14 4.75 8.08
C GLN A 314 -7.46 5.81 9.15
N TYR A 315 -8.20 5.43 10.19
CA TYR A 315 -8.53 6.30 11.32
C TYR A 315 -7.27 6.76 12.05
N GLY A 316 -6.36 5.82 12.37
CA GLY A 316 -5.08 6.12 13.02
C GLY A 316 -4.19 7.05 12.19
N LEU A 317 -4.05 6.80 10.89
CA LEU A 317 -3.26 7.67 9.98
C LEU A 317 -3.86 9.07 9.87
N MET A 318 -5.19 9.17 9.84
CA MET A 318 -5.88 10.47 9.80
C MET A 318 -5.68 11.25 11.11
N LEU A 319 -5.77 10.59 12.27
CA LEU A 319 -5.47 11.23 13.56
C LEU A 319 -4.03 11.74 13.63
N GLN A 320 -3.05 10.95 13.19
CA GLN A 320 -1.65 11.40 13.14
C GLN A 320 -1.48 12.64 12.27
N ARG A 321 -2.18 12.70 11.12
CA ARG A 321 -2.18 13.86 10.25
C ARG A 321 -2.80 15.09 10.93
N ILE A 322 -3.92 14.91 11.63
CA ILE A 322 -4.59 15.99 12.38
C ILE A 322 -3.65 16.54 13.46
N PHE A 323 -3.07 15.68 14.31
CA PHE A 323 -2.14 16.11 15.35
C PHE A 323 -0.94 16.86 14.78
N HIS A 324 -0.39 16.40 13.65
CA HIS A 324 0.69 17.13 13.00
C HIS A 324 0.26 18.52 12.51
N LEU A 325 -0.94 18.66 11.94
CA LEU A 325 -1.46 19.95 11.48
C LEU A 325 -1.81 20.89 12.64
N GLU A 326 -2.34 20.37 13.75
CA GLU A 326 -2.56 21.11 15.00
C GLU A 326 -1.23 21.63 15.57
N ASP A 327 -0.20 20.78 15.59
CA ASP A 327 1.15 21.15 16.03
C ASP A 327 1.71 22.27 15.13
N VAL A 328 1.59 22.13 13.80
CA VAL A 328 2.03 23.17 12.86
C VAL A 328 1.28 24.49 13.09
N SER A 329 -0.03 24.45 13.31
CA SER A 329 -0.85 25.63 13.59
C SER A 329 -0.44 26.31 14.89
N THR A 330 -0.25 25.53 15.95
CA THR A 330 0.12 26.01 17.30
C THR A 330 1.53 26.61 17.29
N ASN A 331 2.51 25.93 16.69
CA ASN A 331 3.87 26.43 16.57
C ASN A 331 3.98 27.66 15.67
N SER A 332 3.12 27.79 14.64
CA SER A 332 3.07 28.99 13.81
C SER A 332 2.61 30.24 14.58
N ARG A 333 1.92 30.05 15.70
CA ARG A 333 1.46 31.13 16.59
C ARG A 333 2.41 31.35 17.78
N SER A 334 3.31 30.41 18.05
CA SER A 334 4.25 30.48 19.17
C SER A 334 5.41 31.42 18.86
N PRO A 335 5.90 32.22 19.84
CA PRO A 335 7.13 32.98 19.71
C PRO A 335 8.39 32.10 19.67
N ASP A 336 8.29 30.83 20.08
CA ASP A 336 9.41 29.90 20.13
C ASP A 336 9.85 29.45 18.74
N LYS A 337 11.15 29.57 18.44
CA LYS A 337 11.74 29.13 17.16
C LYS A 337 12.02 27.63 17.11
N ARG A 338 11.44 26.82 18.00
CA ARG A 338 11.64 25.36 18.02
C ARG A 338 10.30 24.68 17.81
N PHE A 339 10.24 23.74 16.88
CA PHE A 339 9.02 22.98 16.63
C PHE A 339 8.75 22.02 17.79
N GLN A 340 7.67 22.26 18.52
CA GLN A 340 7.18 21.40 19.58
C GLN A 340 6.15 20.42 19.01
N HIS A 341 6.33 19.12 19.26
CA HIS A 341 5.34 18.12 18.89
C HIS A 341 4.49 17.79 20.11
N THR A 342 3.16 17.72 19.97
CA THR A 342 2.27 17.24 21.04
C THR A 342 2.57 15.78 21.38
N PHE A 343 2.97 14.99 20.37
CA PHE A 343 3.35 13.59 20.52
C PHE A 343 4.74 13.33 19.92
N TYR A 344 5.57 12.54 20.62
CA TYR A 344 6.89 12.19 20.11
C TYR A 344 6.80 11.40 18.79
N THR A 345 7.44 11.92 17.74
CA THR A 345 7.55 11.25 16.44
C THR A 345 9.00 10.80 16.19
N PRO A 346 9.28 9.48 16.15
CA PRO A 346 10.64 9.00 15.89
C PRO A 346 11.04 9.33 14.45
N ARG A 347 12.06 10.18 14.28
CA ARG A 347 12.62 10.52 12.97
C ARG A 347 13.85 9.63 12.65
N PRO A 348 13.95 9.05 11.45
CA PRO A 348 15.16 8.35 11.01
C PRO A 348 16.38 9.29 10.98
N ARG A 349 17.58 8.74 11.19
CA ARG A 349 18.83 9.51 11.37
C ARG A 349 19.08 10.48 10.21
N ILE A 350 18.87 10.04 8.98
CA ILE A 350 19.08 10.85 7.76
C ILE A 350 18.15 12.07 7.73
N GLN A 351 16.88 11.90 8.15
CA GLN A 351 15.92 13.00 8.20
C GLN A 351 16.24 14.00 9.32
N ARG A 352 16.87 13.56 10.41
CA ARG A 352 17.33 14.46 11.49
C ARG A 352 18.49 15.35 11.05
N ILE A 353 19.33 14.84 10.15
CA ILE A 353 20.46 15.61 9.57
C ILE A 353 19.94 16.64 8.56
N LEU A 354 18.98 16.25 7.71
CA LEU A 354 18.44 17.11 6.66
C LEU A 354 17.45 18.18 7.16
N TYR A 355 16.73 17.92 8.26
CA TYR A 355 15.72 18.84 8.78
C TYR A 355 16.06 19.28 10.21
N SER A 356 16.55 20.52 10.35
CA SER A 356 16.76 21.17 11.65
C SER A 356 15.41 21.41 12.36
N PRO A 357 15.33 21.24 13.69
CA PRO A 357 14.12 21.55 14.47
C PRO A 357 13.87 23.05 14.65
N VAL A 358 14.78 23.92 14.18
CA VAL A 358 14.66 25.37 14.28
C VAL A 358 13.75 25.90 13.17
N LEU A 359 12.69 26.60 13.57
CA LEU A 359 11.70 27.21 12.70
C LEU A 359 12.15 28.60 12.27
N VAL A 360 12.24 28.82 10.95
CA VAL A 360 12.37 30.14 10.34
C VAL A 360 11.04 30.46 9.65
N PHE A 361 10.16 31.19 10.36
CA PHE A 361 8.94 31.71 9.73
C PHE A 361 9.28 32.99 8.96
N ASN A 362 9.25 32.93 7.63
CA ASN A 362 9.29 34.13 6.80
C ASN A 362 7.96 34.89 6.96
N LYS A 363 8.00 36.03 7.65
CA LYS A 363 6.84 36.91 7.87
C LYS A 363 6.14 37.37 6.58
N ALA A 364 6.81 37.30 5.42
CA ALA A 364 6.26 37.74 4.14
C ALA A 364 4.99 36.98 3.70
N VAL A 365 4.79 35.73 4.14
CA VAL A 365 3.61 34.92 3.75
C VAL A 365 2.41 35.15 4.69
N LEU A 366 2.62 35.78 5.86
CA LEU A 366 1.55 36.02 6.85
C LEU A 366 0.74 37.30 6.58
N SER A 367 1.20 38.17 5.68
CA SER A 367 0.49 39.41 5.34
C SER A 367 -0.62 39.23 4.30
N GLU A 368 -0.62 38.15 3.50
CA GLU A 368 -1.69 37.90 2.51
C GLU A 368 -2.92 37.22 3.12
N ASP A 369 -2.78 36.41 4.19
CA ASP A 369 -3.91 35.68 4.80
C ASP A 369 -4.82 36.55 5.68
N ASN A 370 -4.40 37.78 6.01
CA ASN A 370 -5.24 38.77 6.72
C ASN A 370 -6.10 39.63 5.77
N GLY A 371 -5.95 39.48 4.45
CA GLY A 371 -6.71 40.19 3.44
C GLY A 371 -7.98 39.46 3.00
N GLY A 372 -9.03 39.55 3.82
CA GLY A 372 -10.44 39.47 3.40
C GLY A 372 -10.89 38.34 2.46
N ASN A 373 -11.56 37.34 3.03
CA ASN A 373 -12.86 36.95 2.49
C ASN A 373 -13.75 36.36 3.59
N HIS A 374 -14.83 37.09 3.86
CA HIS A 374 -15.91 36.74 4.78
C HIS A 374 -16.57 35.44 4.29
N MET A 375 -16.15 34.30 4.82
CA MET A 375 -16.82 33.03 4.55
C MET A 375 -17.94 32.86 5.57
N ARG A 376 -19.17 33.06 5.05
CA ARG A 376 -20.46 32.91 5.70
C ARG A 376 -20.51 31.74 6.69
N ASP A 377 -21.17 32.02 7.80
CA ASP A 377 -21.52 31.16 8.92
C ASP A 377 -21.73 29.69 8.52
N VAL A 378 -20.82 28.83 9.01
CA VAL A 378 -21.02 27.39 9.09
C VAL A 378 -21.63 27.13 10.48
N PRO A 379 -22.78 26.46 10.60
CA PRO A 379 -23.53 26.38 11.85
C PRO A 379 -22.73 25.70 12.97
N ASP A 380 -22.70 26.36 14.14
CA ASP A 380 -21.92 26.04 15.34
C ASP A 380 -22.16 24.64 15.95
N GLY A 381 -23.13 23.87 15.44
CA GLY A 381 -23.41 22.50 15.89
C GLY A 381 -22.32 21.47 15.54
N GLY A 382 -21.49 21.73 14.52
CA GLY A 382 -20.41 20.83 14.09
C GLY A 382 -19.12 20.95 14.91
N LEU A 383 -18.83 22.15 15.43
CA LEU A 383 -17.62 22.42 16.22
C LEU A 383 -17.69 21.77 17.61
N VAL A 384 -18.85 21.84 18.25
CA VAL A 384 -19.06 21.24 19.59
C VAL A 384 -18.98 19.72 19.52
N ARG A 385 -19.54 19.11 18.48
CA ARG A 385 -19.45 17.66 18.26
C ARG A 385 -18.01 17.23 17.92
N GLY A 386 -17.27 18.05 17.16
CA GLY A 386 -15.83 17.86 16.92
C GLY A 386 -15.00 17.94 18.20
N TYR A 387 -15.31 18.87 19.10
CA TYR A 387 -14.63 19.01 20.40
C TYR A 387 -14.96 17.88 21.37
N ILE A 388 -16.21 17.41 21.39
CA ILE A 388 -16.63 16.23 22.17
C ILE A 388 -15.95 14.98 21.64
N LEU A 389 -15.93 14.77 20.32
CA LEU A 389 -15.19 13.66 19.69
C LEU A 389 -13.67 13.78 19.88
N GLN A 390 -13.12 15.00 19.96
CA GLN A 390 -11.71 15.26 20.27
C GLN A 390 -11.38 14.87 21.72
N GLN A 391 -12.27 15.16 22.67
CA GLN A 391 -12.10 14.77 24.08
C GLN A 391 -12.36 13.28 24.29
N GLU A 392 -13.34 12.68 23.63
CA GLU A 392 -13.59 11.22 23.66
C GLU A 392 -12.45 10.45 22.99
N ALA A 393 -11.91 10.93 21.86
CA ALA A 393 -10.76 10.32 21.21
C ALA A 393 -9.48 10.45 22.05
N ARG A 394 -9.25 11.61 22.70
CA ARG A 394 -8.18 11.79 23.69
C ARG A 394 -8.36 10.84 24.88
N ALA A 395 -9.56 10.74 25.44
CA ALA A 395 -9.86 9.86 26.57
C ALA A 395 -9.75 8.38 26.22
N LEU A 396 -10.25 7.94 25.06
CA LEU A 396 -10.16 6.56 24.57
C LEU A 396 -8.73 6.18 24.21
N TYR A 397 -7.95 7.10 23.62
CA TYR A 397 -6.53 6.86 23.35
C TYR A 397 -5.71 6.80 24.65
N ILE A 398 -5.97 7.69 25.61
CA ILE A 398 -5.35 7.66 26.94
C ILE A 398 -5.72 6.36 27.67
N ARG A 399 -6.98 5.93 27.62
CA ARG A 399 -7.46 4.68 28.24
C ARG A 399 -6.86 3.43 27.59
N LYS A 400 -6.76 3.39 26.26
CA LYS A 400 -6.12 2.29 25.50
C LYS A 400 -4.61 2.25 25.75
N ARG A 401 -3.95 3.40 25.89
CA ARG A 401 -2.52 3.50 26.26
C ARG A 401 -2.29 3.14 27.73
N HIS A 402 -3.16 3.56 28.65
CA HIS A 402 -3.05 3.17 30.05
C HIS A 402 -3.18 1.65 30.18
N ASN A 403 -4.14 1.00 29.52
CA ASN A 403 -4.24 -0.46 29.53
C ASN A 403 -2.98 -1.16 28.99
N ILE A 404 -2.38 -0.66 27.90
CA ILE A 404 -1.15 -1.25 27.34
C ILE A 404 0.06 -1.07 28.27
N TYR A 405 0.18 0.07 28.96
CA TYR A 405 1.28 0.31 29.91
C TYR A 405 1.06 -0.38 31.27
N THR A 406 -0.20 -0.55 31.70
CA THR A 406 -0.55 -1.24 32.95
C THR A 406 -0.38 -2.74 32.79
N GLU A 407 -0.80 -3.32 31.66
CA GLU A 407 -0.53 -4.72 31.29
C GLU A 407 0.98 -4.98 31.21
N HIS A 408 1.76 -4.13 30.54
CA HIS A 408 3.22 -4.30 30.47
C HIS A 408 3.90 -4.17 31.84
N ARG A 409 3.45 -3.25 32.71
CA ARG A 409 4.00 -3.11 34.07
C ARG A 409 3.59 -4.27 34.98
N LEU A 410 2.35 -4.75 34.89
CA LEU A 410 1.88 -5.90 35.66
C LEU A 410 2.60 -7.17 35.21
N HIS A 411 2.84 -7.34 33.91
CA HIS A 411 3.55 -8.50 33.36
C HIS A 411 5.06 -8.47 33.66
N ILE A 412 5.66 -7.28 33.81
CA ILE A 412 7.05 -7.10 34.26
C ILE A 412 7.16 -7.26 35.78
N LEU A 413 6.22 -6.72 36.56
CA LEU A 413 6.19 -6.88 38.01
C LEU A 413 5.88 -8.32 38.42
N LEU A 414 4.97 -9.02 37.75
CA LEU A 414 4.69 -10.45 37.97
C LEU A 414 5.91 -11.30 37.58
N ARG A 415 6.62 -10.98 36.50
CA ARG A 415 7.89 -11.68 36.18
C ARG A 415 9.01 -11.38 37.17
N LEU A 416 9.08 -10.16 37.73
CA LEU A 416 10.06 -9.82 38.77
C LEU A 416 9.70 -10.47 40.11
N PHE A 417 8.40 -10.67 40.39
CA PHE A 417 7.91 -11.39 41.57
C PHE A 417 8.14 -12.90 41.44
N ASP A 418 7.82 -13.50 40.30
CA ASP A 418 8.10 -14.92 40.00
C ASP A 418 9.61 -15.23 40.01
N CYS A 419 10.44 -14.29 39.57
CA CYS A 419 11.90 -14.45 39.57
C CYS A 419 12.52 -14.25 40.97
N ALA A 420 11.81 -13.61 41.91
CA ALA A 420 12.22 -13.46 43.30
C ALA A 420 11.80 -14.65 44.18
N GLN A 421 11.00 -15.58 43.66
CA GLN A 421 10.36 -16.65 44.43
C GLN A 421 10.93 -18.05 44.18
N ASP A 422 11.96 -18.16 43.31
CA ASP A 422 12.59 -19.43 42.96
C ASP A 422 14.09 -19.44 43.38
N PRO A 423 14.48 -20.11 44.48
CA PRO A 423 15.84 -20.04 45.04
C PRO A 423 16.94 -20.82 44.28
N SER A 424 16.70 -21.34 43.07
CA SER A 424 17.58 -22.36 42.47
C SER A 424 18.05 -22.12 41.03
N THR A 425 18.13 -20.87 40.55
CA THR A 425 18.67 -20.63 39.19
C THR A 425 19.78 -19.57 39.19
N GLU A 426 21.02 -20.01 38.97
CA GLU A 426 22.19 -19.13 38.77
C GLU A 426 22.05 -18.28 37.48
N PRO A 427 22.44 -16.99 37.49
CA PRO A 427 22.35 -16.14 36.32
C PRO A 427 23.55 -16.34 35.38
N VAL A 428 23.27 -16.74 34.14
CA VAL A 428 24.24 -16.70 33.03
C VAL A 428 24.39 -15.24 32.57
N LEU A 429 25.56 -14.66 32.84
CA LEU A 429 25.96 -13.30 32.46
C LEU A 429 26.31 -13.25 30.96
N LEU A 430 25.55 -12.51 30.14
CA LEU A 430 25.92 -12.20 28.74
C LEU A 430 26.40 -10.74 28.66
N SER A 431 27.71 -10.60 28.49
CA SER A 431 28.45 -9.33 28.39
C SER A 431 28.20 -8.60 27.07
N THR A 432 28.05 -7.28 27.12
CA THR A 432 28.19 -6.40 25.96
C THR A 432 29.22 -5.30 26.26
N THR A 433 30.45 -5.47 25.76
CA THR A 433 31.43 -4.38 25.58
C THR A 433 31.65 -4.13 24.08
N PRO A 434 31.88 -2.87 23.67
CA PRO A 434 32.02 -2.45 22.26
C PRO A 434 33.48 -2.62 21.74
N PRO A 435 33.70 -2.63 20.41
CA PRO A 435 34.98 -3.05 19.84
C PRO A 435 36.05 -1.94 19.76
N ASP A 436 37.28 -2.42 19.89
CA ASP A 436 38.59 -1.76 19.83
C ASP A 436 38.81 -0.76 18.70
N GLN A 437 39.57 0.30 19.03
CA GLN A 437 40.76 0.69 18.27
C GLN A 437 41.86 1.13 19.24
N ARG A 438 42.88 0.28 19.39
CA ARG A 438 44.17 0.60 20.00
C ARG A 438 45.23 0.52 18.91
N VAL A 439 45.81 1.67 18.52
CA VAL A 439 47.13 1.73 17.90
C VAL A 439 47.85 2.98 18.42
N GLN A 440 49.13 2.78 18.73
CA GLN A 440 50.22 3.74 18.92
C GLN A 440 50.48 4.32 20.32
N SER A 441 51.50 3.71 20.95
CA SER A 441 52.71 4.33 21.54
C SER A 441 52.59 5.28 22.74
N ASP A 442 53.04 4.77 23.89
CA ASP A 442 54.25 5.18 24.61
C ASP A 442 54.52 6.69 24.91
N ILE A 443 54.83 6.92 26.19
CA ILE A 443 55.78 7.90 26.77
C ILE A 443 55.20 9.18 27.43
N LEU A 444 55.64 9.36 28.70
CA LEU A 444 55.62 10.51 29.64
C LEU A 444 54.36 10.65 30.54
N ARG A 445 54.43 10.33 31.85
CA ARG A 445 55.09 10.99 33.00
C ARG A 445 54.26 12.11 33.64
N ASP A 446 53.96 11.84 34.91
CA ASP A 446 54.03 12.72 36.10
C ASP A 446 53.12 13.95 36.28
N ASP A 447 52.85 14.12 37.58
CA ASP A 447 52.31 15.28 38.32
C ASP A 447 50.80 15.54 38.20
N GLY A 448 50.02 15.69 39.26
CA GLY A 448 50.29 15.76 40.70
C GLY A 448 49.05 16.37 41.40
N LEU A 449 48.71 15.84 42.58
CA LEU A 449 48.23 16.56 43.76
C LEU A 449 47.24 17.74 43.61
N GLN A 450 46.02 17.62 44.15
CA GLN A 450 45.59 18.30 45.40
C GLN A 450 44.08 18.17 45.75
N THR A 451 43.82 17.50 46.88
CA THR A 451 42.96 17.89 48.03
C THR A 451 41.52 18.44 47.82
N ASN A 452 40.50 17.59 48.08
CA ASN A 452 39.50 17.58 49.19
C ASN A 452 38.96 18.91 49.80
N PRO A 453 37.85 18.93 50.59
CA PRO A 453 36.47 18.43 50.42
C PRO A 453 35.39 19.45 50.93
N GLY A 454 34.08 19.13 50.86
CA GLY A 454 33.06 19.89 51.61
C GLY A 454 31.60 19.39 51.49
N TYR A 455 31.17 18.57 52.48
CA TYR A 455 29.85 18.49 53.17
C TYR A 455 28.57 18.95 52.42
N VAL A 456 27.53 18.15 52.15
CA VAL A 456 26.60 17.35 53.02
C VAL A 456 25.86 18.16 54.09
N SER A 457 24.58 18.54 53.85
CA SER A 457 23.38 18.10 54.62
C SER A 457 22.13 19.02 54.48
N GLN A 458 20.96 18.39 54.72
CA GLN A 458 19.61 18.88 55.14
C GLN A 458 18.63 19.28 54.01
N LEU A 459 17.50 18.58 53.75
CA LEU A 459 16.29 18.19 54.52
C LEU A 459 15.34 19.34 54.93
N SER A 460 14.06 19.11 54.61
CA SER A 460 12.79 19.75 55.01
C SER A 460 12.47 21.18 54.55
N GLU A 461 11.54 21.31 53.62
CA GLU A 461 10.13 21.70 53.86
C GLU A 461 9.21 21.13 52.78
#